data_AF-A0A439GLR5-F1
#
_entry.id   AF-A0A439GLR5-F1
#
_cell.length_a   1.000
_cell.length_b   1.000
_cell.length_c   1.000
_cell.angle_alpha   90.00
_cell.angle_beta   90.00
_cell.angle_gamma   90.00
#
_symmetry.space_group_name_H-M   'P 1'
#
loop_
_entity.id
_entity.type
_entity.pdbx_description
1 polymer ?
#
loop_
_entity_poly.entity_id
_entity_poly.type
_entity_poly.pdbx_seq_one_letter_code
_entity_poly.pdbx_strand_id
1 'polypeptide(L)'
;MRAIALVAGVLVATPSMAEQLVFYTATFPDATSVQLSVLSDRVSQDRGHDYDVAIGLVETDATGAVRYEDSGRHLAQVRCNNPAYVSVGARTYPIEMPLSRSAHNDWKEKLWMAFCAAPSS
;
A
#
# COMPACT_ATOMS: atom_id res chain seq x y z
N MET A 1 7.89 5.17 61.96
CA MET A 1 8.05 4.24 60.82
C MET A 1 7.32 4.84 59.62
N ARG A 2 8.01 5.22 58.55
CA ARG A 2 7.40 5.83 57.35
C ARG A 2 7.28 4.76 56.27
N ALA A 3 6.05 4.38 55.91
CA ALA A 3 5.79 3.44 54.83
C ALA A 3 5.80 4.18 53.49
N ILE A 4 6.68 3.77 52.58
CA ILE A 4 6.70 4.25 51.20
C ILE A 4 5.91 3.23 50.38
N ALA A 5 4.72 3.62 49.92
CA ALA A 5 3.94 2.81 49.00
C ALA A 5 4.46 3.07 47.57
N LEU A 6 5.03 2.04 46.94
CA LEU A 6 5.39 2.06 45.53
C LEU A 6 4.20 1.53 44.73
N VAL A 7 3.47 2.42 44.06
CA VAL A 7 2.42 2.03 43.11
C VAL A 7 3.07 1.79 41.76
N ALA A 8 3.19 0.51 41.37
CA ALA A 8 3.64 0.12 40.04
C ALA A 8 2.51 0.39 39.02
N GLY A 9 2.69 1.41 38.18
CA GLY A 9 1.81 1.66 37.04
C GLY A 9 2.10 0.69 35.91
N VAL A 10 1.10 -0.09 35.50
CA VAL A 10 1.17 -0.89 34.27
C VAL A 10 0.98 0.05 33.09
N LEU A 11 2.05 0.27 32.33
CA LEU A 11 1.98 0.98 31.04
C LEU A 11 1.33 0.04 30.02
N VAL A 12 0.08 0.31 29.66
CA VAL A 12 -0.58 -0.35 28.52
C VAL A 12 -0.01 0.27 27.26
N ALA A 13 0.88 -0.45 26.57
CA ALA A 13 1.33 -0.06 25.25
C ALA A 13 0.18 -0.32 24.25
N THR A 14 -0.39 0.74 23.69
CA THR A 14 -1.27 0.62 22.52
C THR A 14 -0.41 0.14 21.34
N PRO A 15 -0.79 -0.94 20.63
CA PRO A 15 -0.07 -1.31 19.42
C PRO A 15 -0.19 -0.14 18.43
N SER A 16 0.93 0.50 18.14
CA SER A 16 1.04 1.36 16.96
C SER A 16 0.88 0.44 15.76
N MET A 17 -0.29 0.47 15.13
CA MET A 17 -0.37 0.01 13.74
C MET A 17 0.59 0.92 12.98
N ALA A 18 1.67 0.35 12.44
CA ALA A 18 2.47 1.06 11.46
C ALA A 18 1.49 1.55 10.37
N GLU A 19 1.51 2.85 10.07
CA GLU A 19 0.65 3.40 9.02
C GLU A 19 0.97 2.66 7.72
N GLN A 20 0.01 1.86 7.28
CA GLN A 20 0.15 1.08 6.07
C GLN A 20 0.08 2.05 4.89
N LEU A 21 1.08 2.03 4.00
CA LEU A 21 1.15 2.97 2.88
C LEU A 21 -0.02 2.71 1.92
N VAL A 22 -1.05 3.56 1.98
CA VAL A 22 -2.14 3.58 1.00
C VAL A 22 -1.66 4.30 -0.25
N PHE A 23 -1.57 3.59 -1.37
CA PHE A 23 -1.09 4.15 -2.63
C PHE A 23 -2.21 4.46 -3.62
N TYR A 24 -3.41 3.93 -3.39
CA TYR A 24 -4.57 4.15 -4.25
C TYR A 24 -5.87 4.16 -3.46
N THR A 25 -6.76 5.08 -3.82
CA THR A 25 -8.13 5.15 -3.30
C THR A 25 -9.07 5.39 -4.47
N ALA A 26 -10.06 4.51 -4.65
CA ALA A 26 -11.20 4.73 -5.54
C ALA A 26 -12.43 5.05 -4.69
N THR A 27 -13.13 6.13 -5.04
CA THR A 27 -14.40 6.52 -4.39
C THR A 27 -15.55 6.36 -5.37
N PHE A 28 -16.63 5.73 -4.91
CA PHE A 28 -17.81 5.40 -5.71
C PHE A 28 -18.98 6.37 -5.42
N PRO A 29 -20.00 6.45 -6.29
CA PRO A 29 -21.11 7.40 -6.13
C PRO A 29 -21.92 7.27 -4.84
N ASP A 30 -21.91 6.11 -4.21
CA ASP A 30 -22.54 5.83 -2.92
C ASP A 30 -21.66 6.22 -1.71
N ALA A 31 -20.55 6.93 -1.97
CA ALA A 31 -19.51 7.30 -1.02
C ALA A 31 -18.77 6.11 -0.37
N THR A 32 -18.95 4.90 -0.89
CA THR A 32 -18.05 3.77 -0.59
C THR A 32 -16.68 4.08 -1.17
N SER A 33 -15.62 3.69 -0.46
CA SER A 33 -14.24 3.81 -0.96
C SER A 33 -13.52 2.48 -0.89
N VAL A 34 -12.72 2.18 -1.92
CA VAL A 34 -11.80 1.03 -1.96
C VAL A 34 -10.38 1.57 -1.94
N GLN A 35 -9.62 1.14 -0.95
CA GLN A 35 -8.23 1.51 -0.74
C GLN A 35 -7.32 0.32 -1.03
N LEU A 36 -6.20 0.59 -1.70
CA LEU A 36 -5.12 -0.37 -1.85
C LEU A 36 -3.89 0.12 -1.10
N SER A 37 -3.29 -0.79 -0.34
CA SER A 37 -2.18 -0.49 0.54
C SER A 37 -1.03 -1.48 0.38
N VAL A 38 0.18 -1.09 0.75
CA VAL A 38 1.34 -1.98 0.79
C VAL A 38 1.34 -2.73 2.11
N LEU A 39 1.11 -4.06 2.08
CA LEU A 39 1.22 -4.95 3.25
C LEU A 39 2.68 -5.26 3.59
N SER A 40 3.52 -5.40 2.57
CA SER A 40 4.96 -5.61 2.70
C SER A 40 5.61 -5.45 1.33
N ASP A 41 6.88 -5.07 1.31
CA ASP A 41 7.68 -5.03 0.10
C ASP A 41 9.10 -5.56 0.35
N ARG A 42 9.79 -5.88 -0.74
CA ARG A 42 11.21 -6.23 -0.75
C ARG A 42 11.81 -5.97 -2.13
N VAL A 43 13.14 -5.85 -2.18
CA VAL A 43 13.87 -5.91 -3.44
C VAL A 43 13.64 -7.28 -4.08
N SER A 44 13.27 -7.28 -5.35
CA SER A 44 13.02 -8.50 -6.12
C SER A 44 14.31 -9.31 -6.31
N GLN A 45 14.20 -10.63 -6.21
CA GLN A 45 15.28 -11.57 -6.59
C GLN A 45 15.26 -11.91 -8.08
N ASP A 46 14.13 -11.67 -8.75
CA ASP A 46 14.02 -11.78 -10.20
C ASP A 46 14.61 -10.53 -10.86
N ARG A 47 15.63 -10.72 -11.72
CA ARG A 47 16.28 -9.64 -12.48
C ARG A 47 15.33 -8.89 -13.42
N GLY A 48 14.16 -9.45 -13.69
CA GLY A 48 13.10 -8.79 -14.44
C GLY A 48 12.44 -7.63 -13.70
N HIS A 49 12.52 -7.59 -12.36
CA HIS A 49 11.77 -6.65 -11.52
C HIS A 49 12.69 -6.02 -10.47
N ASP A 50 12.31 -4.84 -9.98
CA ASP A 50 13.03 -4.12 -8.93
C ASP A 50 12.45 -4.43 -7.54
N TYR A 51 11.12 -4.59 -7.44
CA TYR A 51 10.44 -4.86 -6.17
C TYR A 51 9.40 -5.98 -6.28
N ASP A 52 9.27 -6.79 -5.22
CA ASP A 52 8.09 -7.60 -4.94
C ASP A 52 7.24 -6.90 -3.88
N VAL A 53 5.94 -6.76 -4.11
CA VAL A 53 5.01 -6.02 -3.26
C VAL A 53 3.80 -6.89 -2.94
N ALA A 54 3.43 -7.00 -1.66
CA ALA A 54 2.15 -7.55 -1.24
C ALA A 54 1.16 -6.41 -1.05
N ILE A 55 0.01 -6.50 -1.72
CA ILE A 55 -1.04 -5.48 -1.73
C ILE A 55 -2.21 -5.96 -0.88
N GLY A 56 -2.69 -5.06 -0.01
CA GLY A 56 -3.94 -5.22 0.74
C GLY A 56 -5.06 -4.40 0.11
N LEU A 57 -6.30 -4.79 0.42
CA LEU A 57 -7.52 -4.12 -0.04
C LEU A 57 -8.47 -3.92 1.15
N VAL A 58 -8.93 -2.69 1.32
CA VAL A 58 -9.95 -2.34 2.32
C VAL A 58 -11.07 -1.57 1.64
N GLU A 59 -12.31 -1.90 1.97
CA GLU A 59 -13.50 -1.13 1.62
C GLU A 59 -14.04 -0.41 2.85
N THR A 60 -14.32 0.88 2.71
CA THR A 60 -14.93 1.71 3.76
C THR A 60 -16.25 2.30 3.29
N ASP A 61 -17.19 2.48 4.22
CA ASP A 61 -18.42 3.20 3.95
C ASP A 61 -18.22 4.73 3.92
N ALA A 62 -19.31 5.47 3.73
CA ALA A 62 -19.33 6.93 3.69
C ALA A 62 -18.85 7.60 4.99
N THR A 63 -18.83 6.88 6.12
CA THR A 63 -18.34 7.36 7.41
C THR A 63 -16.85 7.06 7.62
N GLY A 64 -16.24 6.32 6.69
CA GLY A 64 -14.88 5.79 6.83
C GLY A 64 -14.79 4.50 7.64
N ALA A 65 -15.93 3.90 8.03
CA ALA A 65 -15.93 2.64 8.75
C ALA A 65 -15.63 1.48 7.78
N VAL A 66 -14.73 0.58 8.18
CA VAL A 66 -14.37 -0.61 7.39
C VAL A 66 -15.59 -1.51 7.24
N ARG A 67 -16.01 -1.76 5.99
CA ARG A 67 -17.07 -2.72 5.65
C ARG A 67 -16.49 -4.08 5.29
N TYR A 68 -15.34 -4.07 4.63
CA TYR A 68 -14.67 -5.26 4.16
C TYR A 68 -13.16 -5.05 4.20
N GLU A 69 -12.45 -6.06 4.70
CA GLU A 69 -11.01 -6.14 4.66
C GLU A 69 -10.65 -7.45 3.97
N ASP A 70 -9.91 -7.34 2.87
CA ASP A 70 -9.44 -8.51 2.17
C ASP A 70 -8.28 -9.16 2.93
N SER A 71 -8.52 -10.37 3.42
CA SER A 71 -7.47 -11.18 4.06
C SER A 71 -6.41 -11.73 3.08
N GLY A 72 -6.64 -11.56 1.77
CA GLY A 72 -5.72 -11.96 0.72
C GLY A 72 -4.41 -11.15 0.73
N ARG A 73 -3.30 -11.81 0.38
CA ARG A 73 -2.02 -11.14 0.09
C ARG A 73 -1.78 -11.17 -1.41
N HIS A 74 -2.12 -10.08 -2.10
CA HIS A 74 -1.98 -10.00 -3.55
C HIS A 74 -0.55 -9.63 -3.93
N LEU A 75 0.20 -10.57 -4.50
CA LEU A 75 1.57 -10.31 -4.93
C LEU A 75 1.58 -9.60 -6.29
N ALA A 76 2.28 -8.47 -6.31
CA ALA A 76 2.65 -7.72 -7.49
C ALA A 76 4.16 -7.57 -7.57
N GLN A 77 4.69 -7.42 -8.78
CA GLN A 77 6.10 -7.14 -9.01
C GLN A 77 6.23 -5.87 -9.82
N VAL A 78 7.18 -5.01 -9.47
CA VAL A 78 7.33 -3.67 -10.05
C VAL A 78 8.69 -3.58 -10.73
N ARG A 79 8.71 -3.11 -11.97
CA ARG A 79 9.94 -2.72 -12.69
C ARG A 79 9.93 -1.21 -12.95
N CYS A 80 10.91 -0.52 -12.38
CA CYS A 80 11.09 0.92 -12.48
C CYS A 80 11.77 1.33 -13.80
N ASN A 81 12.69 0.52 -14.30
CA ASN A 81 13.47 0.86 -15.50
C ASN A 81 12.74 0.50 -16.80
N ASN A 82 12.98 1.26 -17.87
CA ASN A 82 12.39 1.01 -19.19
C ASN A 82 12.76 -0.40 -19.73
N PRO A 83 11.79 -1.22 -20.20
CA PRO A 83 10.35 -0.98 -20.19
C PRO A 83 9.77 -1.03 -18.78
N ALA A 84 9.09 0.03 -18.34
CA ALA A 84 8.45 0.10 -17.03
C ALA A 84 7.14 -0.70 -17.03
N TYR A 85 6.91 -1.51 -16.00
CA TYR A 85 5.69 -2.32 -15.89
C TYR A 85 5.42 -2.77 -14.45
N VAL A 86 4.16 -3.18 -14.23
CA VAL A 86 3.70 -3.90 -13.03
C VAL A 86 3.20 -5.27 -13.46
N SER A 87 3.62 -6.33 -12.79
CA SER A 87 3.14 -7.70 -13.00
C SER A 87 2.28 -8.16 -11.82
N VAL A 88 1.17 -8.85 -12.10
CA VAL A 88 0.27 -9.46 -11.11
C VAL A 88 -0.01 -10.89 -11.55
N GLY A 89 0.46 -11.86 -10.76
CA GLY A 89 0.47 -13.27 -11.19
C GLY A 89 1.20 -13.43 -12.53
N ALA A 90 0.54 -14.03 -13.52
CA ALA A 90 1.10 -14.25 -14.86
C ALA A 90 0.86 -13.10 -15.85
N ARG A 91 0.28 -11.97 -15.41
CA ARG A 91 -0.06 -10.83 -16.27
C ARG A 91 0.90 -9.68 -16.03
N THR A 92 1.43 -9.12 -17.11
CA THR A 92 2.28 -7.92 -17.08
C THR A 92 1.54 -6.75 -17.72
N TYR A 93 1.55 -5.61 -17.04
CA TYR A 93 0.89 -4.38 -17.44
C TYR A 93 1.95 -3.29 -17.64
N PRO A 94 2.19 -2.84 -18.89
CA PRO A 94 3.14 -1.76 -19.14
C PRO A 94 2.67 -0.46 -18.48
N ILE A 95 3.62 0.28 -17.91
CA ILE A 95 3.38 1.64 -17.43
C ILE A 95 3.64 2.59 -18.58
N GLU A 96 2.57 3.19 -19.09
CA GLU A 96 2.67 4.24 -20.11
C GLU A 96 3.06 5.53 -19.40
N MET A 97 4.33 5.94 -19.51
CA MET A 97 4.79 7.25 -19.04
C MET A 97 4.09 8.33 -19.89
N PRO A 98 3.11 9.09 -19.36
CA PRO A 98 2.28 9.91 -20.22
C PRO A 98 3.01 11.20 -20.55
N LEU A 99 3.19 11.47 -21.84
CA LEU A 99 3.60 12.79 -22.32
C LEU A 99 2.48 13.84 -22.17
N SER A 100 1.21 13.42 -21.97
CA SER A 100 0.07 14.36 -21.99
C SER A 100 -1.29 13.81 -21.50
N ARG A 101 -1.36 12.82 -20.59
CA ARG A 101 -2.66 12.24 -20.18
C ARG A 101 -3.14 12.75 -18.83
N SER A 102 -4.37 13.26 -18.82
CA SER A 102 -5.14 13.65 -17.65
C SER A 102 -5.59 12.41 -16.86
N ALA A 103 -5.32 12.46 -15.55
CA ALA A 103 -5.72 11.52 -14.50
C ALA A 103 -5.08 10.12 -14.55
N HIS A 104 -3.91 10.02 -13.91
CA HIS A 104 -3.34 8.79 -13.35
C HIS A 104 -4.29 8.15 -12.32
N ASN A 105 -5.45 7.64 -12.74
CA ASN A 105 -6.39 6.95 -11.86
C ASN A 105 -6.33 5.43 -12.01
N ASP A 106 -5.32 4.92 -12.71
CA ASP A 106 -5.03 3.50 -12.76
C ASP A 106 -4.16 3.10 -11.56
N TRP A 107 -4.63 2.13 -10.78
CA TRP A 107 -3.95 1.72 -9.56
C TRP A 107 -2.56 1.12 -9.81
N LYS A 108 -2.28 0.59 -11.02
CA LYS A 108 -0.98 0.01 -11.35
C LYS A 108 0.06 1.09 -11.57
N GLU A 109 -0.32 2.19 -12.24
CA GLU A 109 0.52 3.38 -12.33
C GLU A 109 0.80 3.98 -10.96
N LYS A 110 -0.21 4.01 -10.08
CA LYS A 110 -0.07 4.50 -8.70
C LYS A 110 0.86 3.64 -7.85
N LEU A 111 0.75 2.32 -7.99
CA LEU A 111 1.70 1.39 -7.38
C LEU A 111 3.11 1.64 -7.91
N TRP A 112 3.28 1.73 -9.23
CA TRP A 112 4.60 1.99 -9.83
C TRP A 112 5.19 3.32 -9.33
N MET A 113 4.40 4.39 -9.28
CA MET A 113 4.85 5.69 -8.75
C MET A 113 5.28 5.60 -7.28
N ALA A 114 4.56 4.83 -6.45
CA ALA A 114 4.90 4.68 -5.04
C ALA A 114 6.31 4.10 -4.81
N PHE A 115 6.81 3.28 -5.74
CA PHE A 115 8.14 2.64 -5.64
C PHE A 115 9.21 3.29 -6.52
N CYS A 116 8.82 3.88 -7.65
CA CYS A 116 9.75 4.31 -8.69
C CYS A 116 9.83 5.83 -8.87
N ALA A 117 8.86 6.60 -8.36
CA ALA A 117 8.85 8.07 -8.45
C ALA A 117 9.29 8.77 -7.14
N ALA A 118 9.43 8.03 -6.04
CA ALA A 118 10.03 8.57 -4.83
C ALA A 118 11.52 8.89 -5.08
N PRO A 119 12.01 10.09 -4.73
CA PRO A 119 13.43 10.40 -4.89
C PRO A 119 14.26 9.41 -4.05
N SER A 120 15.28 8.83 -4.68
CA SER A 120 16.31 8.10 -3.93
C SER A 120 16.95 9.08 -2.94
N SER A 121 17.02 8.68 -1.67
CA SER A 121 17.83 9.38 -0.66
C SER A 121 19.32 9.24 -0.95
#